data_AF-A0A9D1DM75-F1
#
_entry.id   AF-A0A9D1DM75-F1
#
_cell.length_a   1.000
_cell.length_b   1.000
_cell.length_c   1.000
_cell.angle_alpha   90.00
_cell.angle_beta   90.00
_cell.angle_gamma   90.00
#
_symmetry.space_group_name_H-M   'P 1'
#
loop_
_entity.id
_entity.type
_entity.pdbx_description
1 polymer ?
#
loop_
_entity_poly.entity_id
_entity_poly.type
_entity_poly.pdbx_seq_one_letter_code
_entity_poly.pdbx_strand_id
1 'polypeptide(L)'
;MSTRKTRSLALAAVLLSAMLLSACGLFGPSPDATPLPSPLLTPSAPPAAAPSAPPTPAPSAEPELISSLEEASALVCEAKNQPQGSHQYTALDFALAEDEDGFVQAAVLFRDAGALSEGNIFVITQNSSTVITYGGPDDIYRYTDRCSLEIRGGDTVSYYVENYDTGELVRFAFRCSELEDGTPHYETVDGPQ
;
A
#
# COMPACT_ATOMS: atom_id res chain seq x y z
N MET A 1 -22.60 -12.56 34.70
CA MET A 1 -23.87 -12.09 34.07
C MET A 1 -23.53 -11.00 33.07
N SER A 2 -24.34 -10.88 32.02
CA SER A 2 -24.27 -9.93 30.89
C SER A 2 -23.38 -10.38 29.72
N THR A 3 -23.84 -11.28 28.85
CA THR A 3 -24.76 -11.15 27.68
C THR A 3 -24.17 -10.49 26.44
N ARG A 4 -23.78 -11.37 25.49
CA ARG A 4 -23.79 -11.29 24.03
C ARG A 4 -24.17 -9.95 23.39
N LYS A 5 -23.35 -9.49 22.44
CA LYS A 5 -23.83 -8.76 21.26
C LYS A 5 -23.08 -9.20 20.01
N THR A 6 -23.55 -10.29 19.43
CA THR A 6 -23.38 -10.60 18.00
C THR A 6 -24.00 -9.47 17.18
N ARG A 7 -23.25 -8.87 16.27
CA ARG A 7 -23.80 -8.02 15.20
C ARG A 7 -23.26 -8.50 13.86
N SER A 8 -24.13 -9.22 13.15
CA SER A 8 -23.99 -9.56 11.75
C SER A 8 -24.53 -8.43 10.86
N LEU A 9 -23.95 -8.39 9.64
CA LEU A 9 -24.55 -8.05 8.34
C LEU A 9 -24.67 -6.57 7.90
N ALA A 10 -23.94 -6.33 6.80
CA ALA A 10 -24.37 -5.73 5.53
C ALA A 10 -24.34 -4.20 5.36
N LEU A 11 -23.49 -3.74 4.42
CA LEU A 11 -23.72 -2.59 3.53
C LEU A 11 -22.72 -2.69 2.37
N ALA A 12 -23.11 -3.21 1.20
CA ALA A 12 -23.77 -2.55 0.07
C ALA A 12 -22.84 -1.66 -0.77
N ALA A 13 -22.72 -2.08 -2.04
CA ALA A 13 -21.92 -1.55 -3.15
C ALA A 13 -22.31 -0.12 -3.56
N VAL A 14 -21.42 0.55 -4.31
CA VAL A 14 -21.76 1.53 -5.37
C VAL A 14 -20.52 1.96 -6.19
N LEU A 15 -20.64 1.81 -7.53
CA LEU A 15 -20.03 2.56 -8.66
C LEU A 15 -18.51 2.38 -8.91
N LEU A 16 -17.92 2.41 -10.12
CA LEU A 16 -18.28 2.78 -11.51
C LEU A 16 -17.14 2.18 -12.37
N SER A 17 -17.34 1.55 -13.53
CA SER A 17 -17.35 2.25 -14.82
C SER A 17 -17.43 1.24 -15.97
N ALA A 18 -18.33 1.53 -16.90
CA ALA A 18 -18.57 0.79 -18.12
C ALA A 18 -17.47 1.06 -19.17
N MET A 19 -16.93 0.00 -19.78
CA MET A 19 -16.23 0.07 -21.07
C MET A 19 -17.14 -0.53 -22.13
N LEU A 20 -17.66 0.37 -22.96
CA LEU A 20 -18.45 0.10 -24.17
C LEU A 20 -17.60 -0.64 -25.20
N LEU A 21 -17.96 -1.87 -25.55
CA LEU A 21 -17.57 -2.46 -26.84
C LEU A 21 -18.79 -2.62 -27.74
N SER A 22 -18.92 -1.60 -28.59
CA SER A 22 -19.43 -1.61 -29.97
C SER A 22 -19.72 -2.98 -30.57
N ALA A 23 -21.01 -3.26 -30.79
CA ALA A 23 -21.47 -4.10 -31.88
C ALA A 23 -22.66 -3.41 -32.56
N CYS A 24 -22.41 -2.88 -33.75
CA CYS A 24 -23.43 -2.35 -34.65
C CYS A 24 -24.38 -3.48 -35.05
N GLY A 25 -25.57 -3.51 -34.46
CA GLY A 25 -26.73 -4.21 -34.99
C GLY A 25 -27.64 -3.20 -35.67
N LEU A 26 -27.74 -3.27 -36.99
CA LEU A 26 -28.85 -2.66 -37.72
C LEU A 26 -29.12 -3.55 -38.92
N PHE A 27 -30.28 -4.19 -38.99
CA PHE A 27 -31.12 -4.21 -40.19
C PHE A 27 -32.39 -5.08 -40.01
N GLY A 28 -33.50 -4.46 -40.37
CA GLY A 28 -34.81 -5.03 -40.71
C GLY A 28 -35.78 -3.85 -40.94
N PRO A 29 -36.75 -3.90 -41.88
CA PRO A 29 -37.37 -5.10 -42.47
C PRO A 29 -37.51 -5.12 -44.02
N SER A 30 -37.85 -6.32 -44.55
CA SER A 30 -38.63 -6.77 -45.75
C SER A 30 -38.98 -5.81 -46.93
N PRO A 31 -39.34 -6.29 -48.16
CA PRO A 31 -39.90 -7.61 -48.53
C PRO A 31 -39.42 -8.25 -49.87
N ASP A 32 -40.04 -9.39 -50.21
CA ASP A 32 -40.42 -9.87 -51.56
C ASP A 32 -39.64 -11.01 -52.27
N ALA A 33 -40.40 -11.67 -53.14
CA ALA A 33 -40.37 -13.04 -53.67
C ALA A 33 -39.09 -13.59 -54.32
N THR A 34 -38.85 -14.93 -54.23
CA THR A 34 -38.80 -15.94 -55.35
C THR A 34 -38.19 -17.31 -54.91
N PRO A 35 -38.42 -18.44 -55.64
CA PRO A 35 -38.28 -19.80 -55.10
C PRO A 35 -36.89 -20.47 -55.27
N LEU A 36 -36.69 -21.52 -54.45
CA LEU A 36 -35.62 -22.55 -54.31
C LEU A 36 -34.44 -22.59 -55.32
N PRO A 37 -33.23 -22.93 -54.84
CA PRO A 37 -32.77 -24.32 -54.96
C PRO A 37 -32.09 -24.89 -53.71
N SER A 38 -32.16 -26.21 -53.52
CA SER A 38 -31.52 -26.96 -52.43
C SER A 38 -30.00 -26.88 -52.43
N PRO A 39 -29.35 -26.78 -51.26
CA PRO A 39 -28.03 -27.40 -51.05
C PRO A 39 -27.96 -28.14 -49.70
N LEU A 40 -27.47 -29.38 -49.66
CA LEU A 40 -26.07 -29.82 -49.55
C LEU A 40 -25.69 -30.07 -48.07
N LEU A 41 -25.47 -31.35 -47.76
CA LEU A 41 -25.05 -31.87 -46.46
C LEU A 41 -23.75 -31.19 -46.00
N THR A 42 -23.74 -30.64 -44.78
CA THR A 42 -22.52 -30.14 -44.12
C THR A 42 -22.15 -31.04 -42.92
N PRO A 43 -20.86 -31.32 -42.70
CA PRO A 43 -20.38 -32.27 -41.70
C PRO A 43 -20.37 -31.68 -40.27
N SER A 44 -20.64 -32.52 -39.27
CA SER A 44 -20.64 -32.16 -37.84
C SER A 44 -19.25 -31.75 -37.33
N ALA A 45 -19.18 -30.64 -36.59
CA ALA A 45 -17.99 -30.23 -35.83
C ALA A 45 -17.89 -30.99 -34.48
N PRO A 46 -16.67 -31.31 -33.98
CA PRO A 46 -16.47 -31.97 -32.69
C PRO A 46 -16.69 -31.03 -31.48
N PRO A 47 -16.96 -31.58 -30.29
CA PRO A 47 -17.41 -30.80 -29.13
C PRO A 47 -16.28 -29.98 -28.46
N ALA A 48 -16.66 -28.82 -27.92
CA ALA A 48 -15.79 -27.85 -27.27
C ALA A 48 -15.26 -28.32 -25.90
N ALA A 49 -14.00 -27.95 -25.59
CA ALA A 49 -13.34 -28.25 -24.31
C ALA A 49 -13.93 -27.42 -23.15
N ALA A 50 -14.01 -28.05 -21.97
CA ALA A 50 -14.58 -27.47 -20.76
C ALA A 50 -13.69 -26.37 -20.13
N PRO A 51 -14.27 -25.33 -19.49
CA PRO A 51 -13.51 -24.22 -18.91
C PRO A 51 -12.73 -24.62 -17.66
N SER A 52 -11.48 -24.12 -17.56
CA SER A 52 -10.59 -24.29 -16.42
C SER A 52 -11.09 -23.53 -15.18
N ALA A 53 -10.93 -24.14 -14.01
CA ALA A 53 -11.34 -23.56 -12.72
C ALA A 53 -10.57 -22.27 -12.39
N PRO A 54 -11.19 -21.31 -11.68
CA PRO A 54 -10.54 -20.07 -11.28
C PRO A 54 -9.44 -20.33 -10.24
N PRO A 55 -8.39 -19.47 -10.19
CA PRO A 55 -7.31 -19.62 -9.23
C PRO A 55 -7.84 -19.46 -7.80
N THR A 56 -7.37 -20.32 -6.90
CA THR A 56 -7.62 -20.22 -5.46
C THR A 56 -6.99 -18.92 -4.92
N PRO A 57 -7.67 -18.11 -4.10
CA PRO A 57 -7.07 -16.92 -3.50
C PRO A 57 -5.87 -17.32 -2.64
N ALA A 58 -4.75 -16.61 -2.80
CA ALA A 58 -3.60 -16.74 -1.89
C ALA A 58 -4.01 -16.32 -0.47
N PRO A 59 -3.53 -17.02 0.58
CA PRO A 59 -3.79 -16.60 1.95
C PRO A 59 -3.23 -15.20 2.20
N SER A 60 -4.01 -14.36 2.88
CA SER A 60 -3.61 -13.04 3.36
C SER A 60 -2.39 -13.22 4.26
N ALA A 61 -1.25 -12.66 3.86
CA ALA A 61 -0.01 -12.74 4.63
C ALA A 61 -0.23 -12.12 6.02
N GLU A 62 0.05 -12.90 7.05
CA GLU A 62 0.43 -12.42 8.38
C GLU A 62 1.58 -11.41 8.18
N PRO A 63 1.65 -10.28 8.89
CA PRO A 63 2.69 -9.29 8.64
C PRO A 63 4.05 -9.95 8.91
N GLU A 64 4.79 -10.25 7.84
CA GLU A 64 6.18 -10.69 7.96
C GLU A 64 6.92 -9.55 8.66
N LEU A 65 7.24 -9.78 9.93
CA LEU A 65 8.02 -8.87 10.76
C LEU A 65 9.30 -8.56 9.99
N ILE A 66 9.47 -7.29 9.61
CA ILE A 66 10.63 -6.79 8.89
C ILE A 66 11.89 -7.32 9.59
N SER A 67 12.67 -8.17 8.91
CA SER A 67 13.83 -8.84 9.52
C SER A 67 15.16 -8.28 8.99
N SER A 68 15.11 -7.46 7.93
CA SER A 68 16.27 -6.83 7.31
C SER A 68 15.95 -5.49 6.65
N LEU A 69 16.99 -4.69 6.40
CA LEU A 69 16.87 -3.43 5.65
C LEU A 69 16.46 -3.65 4.18
N GLU A 70 16.79 -4.80 3.60
CA GLU A 70 16.38 -5.13 2.24
C GLU A 70 14.87 -5.37 2.17
N GLU A 71 14.32 -6.14 3.12
CA GLU A 71 12.87 -6.32 3.26
C GLU A 71 12.17 -4.99 3.55
N ALA A 72 12.72 -4.17 4.46
CA ALA A 72 12.20 -2.84 4.75
C ALA A 72 12.14 -1.95 3.48
N SER A 73 13.19 -2.00 2.65
CA SER A 73 13.25 -1.26 1.38
C SER A 73 12.23 -1.78 0.37
N ALA A 74 12.05 -3.11 0.28
CA ALA A 74 11.06 -3.73 -0.59
C ALA A 74 9.63 -3.33 -0.20
N LEU A 75 9.34 -3.33 1.11
CA LEU A 75 8.06 -2.92 1.67
C LEU A 75 7.75 -1.43 1.39
N VAL A 76 8.74 -0.55 1.49
CA VAL A 76 8.57 0.86 1.08
C VAL A 76 8.34 0.98 -0.43
N CYS A 77 9.08 0.22 -1.26
CA CYS A 77 8.89 0.21 -2.70
C CYS A 77 7.47 -0.22 -3.07
N GLU A 78 6.95 -1.28 -2.44
CA GLU A 78 5.58 -1.75 -2.63
C GLU A 78 4.56 -0.66 -2.25
N ALA A 79 4.69 -0.09 -1.05
CA ALA A 79 3.80 0.98 -0.58
C ALA A 79 3.79 2.22 -1.49
N LYS A 80 4.90 2.46 -2.20
CA LYS A 80 5.07 3.58 -3.14
C LYS A 80 4.83 3.20 -4.60
N ASN A 81 4.31 2.00 -4.88
CA ASN A 81 4.06 1.46 -6.22
C ASN A 81 5.30 1.48 -7.13
N GLN A 82 6.47 1.19 -6.58
CA GLN A 82 7.70 1.03 -7.34
C GLN A 82 8.03 -0.44 -7.59
N PRO A 83 8.72 -0.76 -8.68
CA PRO A 83 9.23 -2.11 -8.92
C PRO A 83 10.13 -2.56 -7.77
N GLN A 84 10.00 -3.83 -7.38
CA GLN A 84 10.98 -4.46 -6.49
C GLN A 84 12.38 -4.38 -7.11
N GLY A 85 13.37 -4.00 -6.32
CA GLY A 85 14.74 -3.77 -6.78
C GLY A 85 14.96 -2.46 -7.54
N SER A 86 14.00 -1.52 -7.55
CA SER A 86 14.14 -0.21 -8.20
C SER A 86 15.26 0.67 -7.63
N HIS A 87 15.78 0.34 -6.44
CA HIS A 87 16.73 1.14 -5.66
C HIS A 87 16.29 2.60 -5.42
N GLN A 88 15.03 2.95 -5.75
CA GLN A 88 14.49 4.29 -5.59
C GLN A 88 14.35 4.65 -4.11
N TYR A 89 13.94 3.69 -3.28
CA TYR A 89 13.81 3.86 -1.84
C TYR A 89 14.76 2.89 -1.13
N THR A 90 15.59 3.44 -0.26
CA THR A 90 16.55 2.67 0.55
C THR A 90 16.22 2.86 2.02
N ALA A 91 15.87 1.78 2.71
CA ALA A 91 15.73 1.80 4.16
C ALA A 91 17.10 2.06 4.81
N LEU A 92 17.11 2.95 5.79
CA LEU A 92 18.27 3.31 6.58
C LEU A 92 18.22 2.64 7.95
N ASP A 93 17.02 2.60 8.55
CA ASP A 93 16.74 1.86 9.77
C ASP A 93 15.26 1.48 9.84
N PHE A 94 14.93 0.49 10.66
CA PHE A 94 13.55 0.13 10.97
C PHE A 94 13.39 -0.23 12.44
N ALA A 95 12.20 0.02 12.97
CA ALA A 95 11.83 -0.31 14.34
C ALA A 95 10.55 -1.13 14.33
N LEU A 96 10.51 -2.16 15.17
CA LEU A 96 9.33 -2.95 15.45
C LEU A 96 8.81 -2.60 16.84
N ALA A 97 7.49 -2.66 17.03
CA ALA A 97 6.88 -2.45 18.33
C ALA A 97 7.34 -3.52 19.33
N GLU A 98 7.72 -3.09 20.53
CA GLU A 98 7.96 -4.01 21.65
C GLU A 98 6.65 -4.49 22.28
N ASP A 99 5.59 -3.69 22.16
CA ASP A 99 4.25 -3.98 22.66
C ASP A 99 3.33 -4.32 21.49
N GLU A 100 2.81 -5.55 21.47
CA GLU A 100 1.89 -6.02 20.42
C GLU A 100 0.59 -5.20 20.40
N ASP A 101 0.20 -4.62 21.53
CA ASP A 101 -0.97 -3.73 21.65
C ASP A 101 -0.65 -2.26 21.33
N GLY A 102 0.59 -1.96 20.95
CA GLY A 102 1.02 -0.62 20.54
C GLY A 102 0.24 -0.09 19.33
N PHE A 103 -0.05 1.22 19.32
CA PHE A 103 -0.69 1.86 18.17
C PHE A 103 0.17 1.76 16.91
N VAL A 104 1.47 2.01 17.04
CA VAL A 104 2.48 1.80 16.00
C VAL A 104 3.03 0.39 16.13
N GLN A 105 3.01 -0.36 15.03
CA GLN A 105 3.47 -1.76 14.94
C GLN A 105 4.87 -1.87 14.33
N ALA A 106 5.16 -1.01 13.34
CA ALA A 106 6.50 -0.88 12.77
C ALA A 106 6.70 0.51 12.19
N ALA A 107 7.95 0.91 12.04
CA ALA A 107 8.32 2.10 11.31
C ALA A 107 9.60 1.83 10.49
N VAL A 108 9.70 2.44 9.31
CA VAL A 108 10.88 2.36 8.44
C VAL A 108 11.33 3.77 8.10
N LEU A 109 12.56 4.12 8.49
CA LEU A 109 13.23 5.33 8.03
C LEU A 109 13.90 5.01 6.70
N PHE A 110 13.59 5.77 5.66
CA PHE A 110 14.12 5.53 4.33
C PHE A 110 14.50 6.83 3.63
N ARG A 111 15.39 6.67 2.65
CA ARG A 111 15.82 7.73 1.74
C ARG A 111 15.23 7.51 0.36
N ASP A 112 14.73 8.58 -0.23
CA ASP A 112 14.35 8.65 -1.65
C ASP A 112 15.56 9.10 -2.48
N ALA A 113 15.93 8.31 -3.51
CA ALA A 113 17.01 8.63 -4.44
C ALA A 113 16.76 9.93 -5.23
N GLY A 114 15.50 10.33 -5.42
CA GLY A 114 15.10 11.58 -6.06
C GLY A 114 15.07 12.80 -5.14
N ALA A 115 15.06 12.58 -3.82
CA ALA A 115 14.93 13.63 -2.80
C ALA A 115 15.83 13.33 -1.59
N LEU A 116 17.15 13.38 -1.80
CA LEU A 116 18.15 12.95 -0.81
C LEU A 116 18.16 13.79 0.49
N SER A 117 17.65 15.02 0.43
CA SER A 117 17.55 15.94 1.58
C SER A 117 16.24 15.78 2.35
N GLU A 118 15.32 14.92 1.90
CA GLU A 118 14.04 14.69 2.56
C GLU A 118 14.04 13.37 3.32
N GLY A 119 13.66 13.46 4.59
CA GLY A 119 13.49 12.30 5.45
C GLY A 119 12.13 11.70 5.25
N ASN A 120 12.08 10.42 4.95
CA ASN A 120 10.81 9.74 4.78
C ASN A 120 10.70 8.60 5.79
N ILE A 121 9.56 8.56 6.48
CA ILE A 121 9.27 7.53 7.47
C ILE A 121 7.97 6.85 7.06
N PHE A 122 8.06 5.55 6.80
CA PHE A 122 6.88 4.72 6.59
C PHE A 122 6.43 4.15 7.93
N VAL A 123 5.26 4.57 8.39
CA VAL A 123 4.67 4.15 9.66
C VAL A 123 3.59 3.11 9.37
N ILE A 124 3.66 2.00 10.09
CA ILE A 124 2.68 0.91 10.03
C ILE A 124 2.01 0.85 11.40
N THR A 125 0.70 1.04 11.40
CA THR A 125 -0.19 0.89 12.56
C THR A 125 -0.98 -0.41 12.43
N GLN A 126 -1.76 -0.76 13.44
CA GLN A 126 -2.64 -1.94 13.37
C GLN A 126 -3.65 -1.89 12.21
N ASN A 127 -4.08 -0.69 11.80
CA ASN A 127 -5.20 -0.52 10.87
C ASN A 127 -4.79 0.13 9.54
N SER A 128 -3.62 0.75 9.47
CA SER A 128 -3.21 1.55 8.31
C SER A 128 -1.69 1.66 8.21
N SER A 129 -1.22 2.05 7.03
CA SER A 129 0.15 2.46 6.82
C SER A 129 0.21 3.81 6.12
N THR A 130 1.20 4.63 6.46
CA THR A 130 1.37 5.96 5.88
C THR A 130 2.84 6.30 5.70
N VAL A 131 3.16 7.07 4.68
CA VAL A 131 4.46 7.72 4.54
C VAL A 131 4.36 9.14 5.06
N ILE A 132 5.24 9.49 5.99
CA ILE A 132 5.41 10.84 6.50
C ILE A 132 6.74 11.36 5.99
N THR A 133 6.70 12.51 5.33
CA THR A 133 7.89 13.18 4.82
C THR A 133 8.21 14.38 5.72
N TYR A 134 9.46 14.46 6.13
CA TYR A 134 10.04 15.51 6.96
C TYR A 134 11.23 16.13 6.25
N GLY A 135 11.50 17.40 6.58
CA GLY A 135 12.54 18.18 5.92
C GLY A 135 12.08 18.77 4.59
N GLY A 136 12.89 19.70 4.08
CA GLY A 136 12.73 20.32 2.78
C GLY A 136 14.03 20.26 1.98
N PRO A 137 14.03 20.70 0.72
CA PRO A 137 15.21 20.66 -0.13
C PRO A 137 16.40 21.46 0.46
N ASP A 138 16.10 22.46 1.29
CA ASP A 138 17.07 23.35 1.93
C ASP A 138 17.46 22.92 3.36
N ASP A 139 16.99 21.75 3.81
CA ASP A 139 17.27 21.29 5.17
C ASP A 139 18.72 20.81 5.33
N ILE A 140 19.27 21.01 6.53
CA ILE A 140 20.65 20.69 6.85
C ILE A 140 20.84 19.25 7.32
N TYR A 141 19.83 18.39 7.21
CA TYR A 141 19.91 17.00 7.64
C TYR A 141 20.28 16.07 6.49
N ARG A 142 21.09 15.08 6.81
CA ARG A 142 21.47 13.99 5.92
C ARG A 142 20.89 12.69 6.44
N TYR A 143 20.34 11.92 5.50
CA TYR A 143 19.76 10.61 5.72
C TYR A 143 20.78 9.55 5.30
N THR A 144 21.65 9.19 6.24
CA THR A 144 22.79 8.26 6.06
C THR A 144 22.56 6.96 6.83
N ASP A 145 23.49 6.02 6.70
CA ASP A 145 23.52 4.76 7.46
C ASP A 145 23.78 4.96 8.96
N ARG A 146 24.09 6.18 9.38
CA ARG A 146 24.20 6.55 10.81
C ARG A 146 22.84 6.88 11.44
N CYS A 147 21.80 7.05 10.63
CA CYS A 147 20.47 7.33 11.13
C CYS A 147 19.92 6.13 11.91
N SER A 148 19.08 6.40 12.90
CA SER A 148 18.42 5.35 13.66
C SER A 148 16.97 5.70 13.99
N LEU A 149 16.19 4.68 14.28
CA LEU A 149 14.75 4.74 14.50
C LEU A 149 14.37 3.90 15.71
N GLU A 150 13.39 4.36 16.48
CA GLU A 150 12.83 3.63 17.61
C GLU A 150 11.34 3.96 17.79
N ILE A 151 10.60 3.00 18.36
CA ILE A 151 9.22 3.20 18.80
C ILE A 151 9.22 3.26 20.32
N ARG A 152 8.63 4.31 20.88
CA ARG A 152 8.55 4.56 22.33
C ARG A 152 7.09 4.62 22.77
N GLY A 153 6.76 3.95 23.87
CA GLY A 153 5.44 4.02 24.48
C GLY A 153 4.29 3.49 23.61
N GLY A 154 4.60 2.75 22.55
CA GLY A 154 3.62 2.16 21.62
C GLY A 154 3.00 3.15 20.63
N ASP A 155 3.20 4.47 20.78
CA ASP A 155 2.58 5.49 19.94
C ASP A 155 3.56 6.50 19.34
N THR A 156 4.80 6.57 19.85
CA THR A 156 5.75 7.62 19.49
C THR A 156 6.88 7.06 18.66
N VAL A 157 7.12 7.64 17.49
CA VAL A 157 8.28 7.31 16.65
C VAL A 157 9.36 8.37 16.89
N SER A 158 10.54 7.93 17.34
CA SER A 158 11.72 8.80 17.47
C SER A 158 12.76 8.42 16.43
N TYR A 159 13.37 9.41 15.80
CA TYR A 159 14.36 9.19 14.76
C TYR A 159 15.54 10.14 14.91
N TYR A 160 16.72 9.66 14.53
CA TYR A 160 17.99 10.38 14.65
C TYR A 160 18.57 10.58 13.26
N VAL A 161 18.87 11.83 12.91
CA VAL A 161 19.38 12.24 11.60
C VAL A 161 20.70 12.99 11.74
N GLU A 162 21.58 12.85 10.76
CA GLU A 162 22.89 13.48 10.81
C GLU A 162 22.79 14.94 10.37
N ASN A 163 23.25 15.87 11.19
CA ASN A 163 23.40 17.27 10.80
C ASN A 163 24.59 17.42 9.83
N TYR A 164 24.35 17.99 8.66
CA TYR A 164 25.33 18.17 7.58
C TYR A 164 26.56 18.96 8.03
N ASP A 165 26.35 20.03 8.79
CA ASP A 165 27.40 20.98 9.15
C ASP A 165 28.29 20.47 10.29
N THR A 166 27.70 19.75 11.24
CA THR A 166 28.36 19.33 12.49
C THR A 166 28.70 17.85 12.52
N GLY A 167 28.03 17.01 11.74
CA GLY A 167 28.12 15.54 11.80
C GLY A 167 27.48 14.92 13.05
N GLU A 168 26.79 15.71 13.86
CA GLU A 168 26.09 15.25 15.06
C GLU A 168 24.75 14.61 14.71
N LEU A 169 24.33 13.61 15.49
CA LEU A 169 23.00 13.03 15.38
C LEU A 169 21.98 13.88 16.15
N VAL A 170 20.99 14.38 15.43
CA VAL A 170 19.91 15.20 15.95
C VAL A 170 18.66 14.35 16.09
N ARG A 171 18.02 14.40 17.27
CA ARG A 171 16.80 13.67 17.56
C ARG A 171 15.57 14.46 17.12
N PHE A 172 14.63 13.75 16.54
CA PHE A 172 13.26 14.18 16.30
C PHE A 172 12.30 13.13 16.85
N ALA A 173 11.06 13.54 17.13
CA ALA A 173 10.00 12.60 17.43
C ALA A 173 8.63 13.14 17.04
N PHE A 174 7.76 12.22 16.65
CA PHE A 174 6.34 12.50 16.49
C PHE A 174 5.51 11.40 17.15
N ARG A 175 4.35 11.78 17.67
CA ARG A 175 3.35 10.88 18.22
C ARG A 175 2.32 10.57 17.15
N CYS A 176 2.03 9.28 16.98
CA CYS A 176 1.00 8.74 16.11
C CYS A 176 -0.28 8.54 16.91
N SER A 177 -1.40 8.94 16.32
CA SER A 177 -2.73 8.75 16.90
C SER A 177 -3.78 8.68 15.78
N GLU A 178 -5.03 8.49 16.15
CA GLU A 178 -6.18 8.51 15.24
C GLU A 178 -7.21 9.53 15.77
N LEU A 179 -7.75 10.37 14.90
CA LEU A 179 -8.84 11.27 15.25
C LEU A 179 -10.15 10.48 15.42
N GLU A 180 -11.18 11.12 16.00
CA GLU A 180 -12.49 10.48 16.22
C GLU A 180 -13.15 9.92 14.94
N ASP A 181 -12.78 10.46 13.77
CA ASP A 181 -13.30 10.03 12.47
C ASP A 181 -12.49 8.91 11.79
N GLY A 182 -11.44 8.41 12.46
CA GLY A 182 -10.55 7.39 11.93
C GLY A 182 -9.36 7.91 11.14
N THR A 183 -9.20 9.23 11.02
CA THR A 183 -8.10 9.83 10.27
C THR A 183 -6.78 9.70 11.05
N PRO A 184 -5.70 9.21 10.44
CA PRO A 184 -4.38 9.21 11.07
C PRO A 184 -3.91 10.63 11.41
N HIS A 185 -3.40 10.82 12.62
CA HIS A 185 -2.91 12.10 13.13
C HIS A 185 -1.49 11.96 13.67
N TYR A 186 -0.62 12.91 13.28
CA TYR A 186 0.79 12.93 13.63
C TYR A 186 1.14 14.28 14.23
N GLU A 187 1.66 14.26 15.45
CA GLU A 187 2.04 15.46 16.20
C GLU A 187 3.55 15.43 16.44
N THR A 188 4.28 16.44 15.99
CA THR A 188 5.70 16.59 16.36
C THR A 188 5.81 16.87 17.85
N VAL A 189 6.52 16.01 18.57
CA VAL A 189 6.69 16.08 20.04
C VAL A 189 8.13 16.31 20.48
N ASP A 190 9.11 16.14 19.58
CA ASP A 190 10.50 16.53 19.82
C ASP A 190 11.20 16.94 18.52
N GLY A 191 12.16 17.87 18.65
CA GLY A 191 12.99 18.36 17.56
C GLY A 191 13.73 19.65 17.91
N PRO A 192 14.80 19.98 17.14
CA PRO A 192 15.49 21.27 17.23
C PRO A 192 14.51 22.43 17.03
N GLN A 193 14.69 23.48 17.83
CA GLN A 193 13.87 24.71 17.85
C GLN A 193 14.34 25.74 16.84
#